data_AF-A0A350UHJ0-F1
#
_entry.id   AF-A0A350UHJ0-F1
#
_cell.length_a   1.000
_cell.length_b   1.000
_cell.length_c   1.000
_cell.angle_alpha   90.00
_cell.angle_beta   90.00
_cell.angle_gamma   90.00
#
_symmetry.space_group_name_H-M   'P 1'
#
loop_
_entity.id
_entity.type
_entity.pdbx_description
1 polymer ?
#
loop_
_entity_poly.entity_id
_entity_poly.type
_entity_poly.pdbx_seq_one_letter_code
_entity_poly.pdbx_strand_id
1 'polypeptide(L)'
;MACYIASNNNRFYVARETGYGVPAPVTAAERFPAVGLGIREEREAVRRRDKTGTRTYQGVAAELRRRTEFEVKTYLASRDEGVAKPRYGALLESALGESAVVSAGGMASVNGLVMQFQTQHGLSEGMAVTAG
;
A
#
# COMPACT_ATOMS: atom_id res chain seq x y z
N MET A 1 11.83 -5.78 35.08
CA MET A 1 12.88 -5.33 34.15
C MET A 1 12.27 -5.36 32.76
N ALA A 2 11.81 -4.22 32.24
CA ALA A 2 11.11 -4.15 30.96
C ALA A 2 12.10 -4.39 29.83
N CYS A 3 12.15 -5.60 29.29
CA CYS A 3 12.87 -5.92 28.07
C CYS A 3 12.15 -5.22 26.91
N TYR A 4 12.58 -4.00 26.57
CA TYR A 4 12.24 -3.39 25.30
C TYR A 4 12.67 -4.36 24.20
N ILE A 5 11.71 -4.96 23.51
CA ILE A 5 11.99 -5.67 22.27
C ILE A 5 12.54 -4.61 21.32
N ALA A 6 13.86 -4.57 21.20
CA ALA A 6 14.51 -3.66 20.28
C ALA A 6 14.03 -4.04 18.87
N SER A 7 13.20 -3.19 18.26
CA SER A 7 12.73 -3.35 16.88
C SER A 7 13.88 -3.49 15.88
N ASN A 8 15.10 -3.11 16.27
CA ASN A 8 16.34 -3.37 15.53
C ASN A 8 16.65 -4.86 15.31
N ASN A 9 16.17 -5.77 16.16
CA ASN A 9 16.34 -7.22 15.95
C ASN A 9 15.33 -7.80 14.95
N ASN A 10 14.19 -7.14 14.75
CA ASN A 10 13.28 -7.52 13.69
C ASN A 10 13.80 -6.98 12.35
N ARG A 11 14.28 -7.91 11.51
CA ARG A 11 14.77 -7.59 10.16
C ARG A 11 13.69 -7.91 9.14
N PHE A 12 12.77 -6.97 8.95
CA PHE A 12 11.82 -7.04 7.85
C PHE A 12 12.45 -6.44 6.59
N TYR A 13 12.20 -7.09 5.47
CA TYR A 13 12.64 -6.66 4.15
C TYR A 13 11.45 -6.64 3.22
N VAL A 14 11.32 -5.57 2.44
CA VAL A 14 10.28 -5.47 1.40
C VAL A 14 10.91 -4.92 0.15
N ALA A 15 10.84 -5.71 -0.93
CA ALA A 15 11.19 -5.29 -2.26
C ALA A 15 9.96 -5.36 -3.16
N ARG A 16 9.79 -4.37 -4.04
CA ARG A 16 8.73 -4.37 -5.04
C ARG A 16 9.10 -5.36 -6.15
N GLU A 17 8.14 -6.16 -6.60
CA GLU A 17 8.33 -7.01 -7.78
C GLU A 17 8.65 -6.15 -9.02
N THR A 18 9.60 -6.59 -9.86
CA THR A 18 9.92 -5.88 -11.12
C THR A 18 8.92 -6.18 -12.23
N GLY A 19 8.14 -7.24 -12.05
CA GLY A 19 7.05 -7.70 -12.91
C GLY A 19 6.27 -8.79 -12.18
N TYR A 20 5.07 -9.11 -12.65
CA TYR A 20 4.20 -10.08 -11.97
C TYR A 20 4.92 -11.43 -11.74
N GLY A 21 5.10 -11.81 -10.48
CA GLY A 21 5.77 -13.06 -10.10
C GLY A 21 7.30 -13.03 -10.24
N VAL A 22 7.90 -11.86 -10.46
CA VAL A 22 9.36 -11.68 -10.56
C VAL A 22 9.85 -10.90 -9.34
N PRO A 23 10.43 -11.58 -8.33
CA PRO A 23 10.94 -10.90 -7.14
C PRO A 23 12.19 -10.08 -7.48
N ALA A 24 12.23 -8.84 -7.00
CA ALA A 24 13.45 -8.03 -7.05
C ALA A 24 14.50 -8.55 -6.04
N PRO A 25 15.80 -8.33 -6.28
CA PRO A 25 16.83 -8.66 -5.31
C PRO A 25 16.62 -7.86 -4.02
N VAL A 26 16.60 -8.56 -2.89
CA VAL A 26 16.49 -7.95 -1.56
C VAL A 26 17.89 -7.67 -1.03
N THR A 27 18.21 -6.40 -0.80
CA THR A 27 19.48 -5.94 -0.23
C THR A 27 19.27 -5.31 1.15
N ALA A 28 20.35 -4.77 1.74
CA ALA A 28 20.25 -4.05 3.00
C ALA A 28 19.44 -2.74 2.91
N ALA A 29 19.26 -2.19 1.69
CA ALA A 29 18.50 -0.96 1.47
C ALA A 29 16.98 -1.16 1.66
N GLU A 30 16.48 -2.36 1.36
CA GLU A 30 15.07 -2.76 1.47
C GLU A 30 14.65 -3.12 2.91
N ARG A 31 15.59 -3.00 3.86
CA ARG A 31 15.33 -3.26 5.26
C ARG A 31 14.58 -2.10 5.90
N PHE A 32 13.48 -2.41 6.59
CA PHE A 32 12.76 -1.42 7.41
C PHE A 32 12.58 -1.90 8.86
N PRO A 33 12.62 -0.98 9.83
CA PRO A 33 12.29 -1.30 11.21
C PRO A 33 10.77 -1.42 11.37
N ALA A 34 10.31 -2.47 12.05
CA ALA A 34 8.94 -2.59 12.51
C ALA A 34 8.86 -3.33 13.85
N VAL A 35 7.88 -2.95 14.66
CA VAL A 35 7.51 -3.67 15.88
C VAL A 35 6.73 -4.94 15.51
N GLY A 36 5.90 -4.85 14.46
CA GLY A 36 5.15 -6.00 13.93
C GLY A 36 4.67 -5.77 12.50
N LEU A 37 4.50 -6.88 11.79
CA LEU A 37 3.94 -6.95 10.45
C LEU A 37 2.87 -8.05 10.43
N GLY A 38 1.65 -7.68 10.09
CA GLY A 38 0.54 -8.59 9.81
C GLY A 38 0.24 -8.59 8.32
N ILE A 39 0.10 -9.77 7.73
CA ILE A 39 -0.33 -9.95 6.34
C ILE A 39 -1.52 -10.89 6.36
N ARG A 40 -2.65 -10.46 5.81
CA ARG A 40 -3.86 -11.27 5.70
C ARG A 40 -4.35 -11.24 4.26
N GLU A 41 -4.41 -12.40 3.61
CA GLU A 41 -5.04 -12.56 2.30
C GLU A 41 -6.38 -13.26 2.49
N GLU A 42 -7.44 -12.63 2.02
CA GLU A 42 -8.78 -13.21 2.00
C GLU A 42 -9.34 -13.18 0.59
N ARG A 43 -10.05 -14.24 0.22
CA ARG A 43 -10.84 -14.25 -1.00
C ARG A 43 -12.18 -13.62 -0.67
N GLU A 44 -12.47 -12.50 -1.31
CA GLU A 44 -13.75 -11.83 -1.16
C GLU A 44 -14.83 -12.67 -1.84
N ALA A 45 -15.64 -13.34 -1.03
CA ALA A 45 -16.85 -14.01 -1.50
C ALA A 45 -17.94 -12.96 -1.72
N VAL A 46 -18.46 -12.88 -2.95
CA VAL A 46 -19.58 -11.98 -3.25
C VAL A 46 -20.79 -12.43 -2.44
N ARG A 47 -21.32 -11.56 -1.59
CA ARG A 47 -22.58 -11.82 -0.90
C ARG A 47 -23.70 -11.78 -1.92
N ARG A 48 -24.33 -12.93 -2.14
CA ARG A 48 -25.54 -13.07 -2.92
C ARG A 48 -26.63 -12.11 -2.39
N ARG A 49 -27.08 -11.16 -3.22
CA ARG A 49 -28.10 -10.14 -2.88
C ARG A 49 -29.43 -10.35 -3.61
N ASP A 50 -29.53 -11.34 -4.50
CA ASP A 50 -30.77 -11.62 -5.23
C ASP A 50 -31.81 -12.28 -4.32
N LYS A 51 -33.06 -11.83 -4.45
CA LYS A 51 -34.24 -12.39 -3.78
C LYS A 51 -34.78 -13.58 -4.57
N THR A 52 -33.97 -14.59 -4.79
CA THR A 52 -34.42 -15.84 -5.43
C THR A 52 -34.79 -16.82 -4.32
N GLY A 53 -36.08 -16.86 -3.99
CA GLY A 53 -36.68 -17.75 -2.99
C GLY A 53 -36.75 -19.22 -3.41
N THR A 54 -35.75 -19.73 -4.14
CA THR A 54 -35.66 -21.14 -4.50
C THR A 54 -35.13 -21.95 -3.32
N ARG A 55 -35.71 -23.13 -3.06
CA ARG A 55 -35.37 -23.99 -1.90
C ARG A 55 -33.97 -24.64 -2.01
N THR A 56 -33.32 -24.54 -3.16
CA THR A 56 -32.04 -25.21 -3.44
C THR A 56 -30.93 -24.17 -3.60
N TYR A 57 -29.89 -24.28 -2.77
CA TYR A 57 -28.69 -23.46 -2.89
C TYR A 57 -27.90 -23.86 -4.15
N GLN A 58 -27.76 -22.94 -5.10
CA GLN A 58 -27.08 -23.17 -6.39
C GLN A 58 -25.57 -22.86 -6.32
N GLY A 59 -25.04 -22.50 -5.16
CA GLY A 59 -23.66 -22.01 -5.03
C GLY A 59 -23.51 -20.51 -5.31
N VAL A 60 -22.37 -19.95 -4.96
CA VAL A 60 -21.93 -18.61 -5.39
C VAL A 60 -20.92 -18.82 -6.51
N ALA A 61 -21.23 -18.32 -7.70
CA ALA A 61 -20.28 -18.34 -8.81
C ALA A 61 -19.14 -17.36 -8.54
N ALA A 62 -17.94 -17.95 -8.40
CA ALA A 62 -16.62 -17.35 -8.50
C ALA A 62 -16.14 -16.44 -7.32
N GLU A 63 -15.12 -16.94 -6.60
CA GLU A 63 -14.24 -16.16 -5.73
C GLU A 63 -13.18 -15.43 -6.57
N LEU A 64 -13.55 -14.32 -7.22
CA LEU A 64 -12.65 -13.69 -8.21
C LEU A 64 -11.67 -12.69 -7.58
N ARG A 65 -12.02 -12.09 -6.45
CA ARG A 65 -11.26 -10.98 -5.89
C ARG A 65 -10.50 -11.43 -4.64
N ARG A 66 -9.18 -11.32 -4.69
CA ARG A 66 -8.32 -11.45 -3.51
C ARG A 66 -8.13 -10.07 -2.90
N ARG A 67 -8.32 -9.97 -1.59
CA ARG A 67 -8.01 -8.79 -0.80
C ARG A 67 -6.83 -9.15 0.09
N THR A 68 -5.73 -8.44 -0.11
CA THR A 68 -4.56 -8.53 0.75
C THR A 68 -4.51 -7.29 1.64
N GLU A 69 -4.49 -7.50 2.94
CA GLU A 69 -4.37 -6.48 3.96
C GLU A 69 -2.98 -6.56 4.60
N PHE A 70 -2.31 -5.41 4.66
CA PHE A 70 -0.99 -5.25 5.27
C PHE A 70 -1.13 -4.34 6.48
N GLU A 71 -0.82 -4.85 7.67
CA GLU A 71 -0.80 -4.07 8.91
C GLU A 71 0.65 -3.92 9.39
N VAL A 72 1.16 -2.69 9.41
CA VAL A 72 2.51 -2.39 9.92
C VAL A 72 2.42 -1.55 11.17
N LYS A 73 3.00 -2.07 12.26
CA LYS A 73 3.23 -1.30 13.50
C LYS A 73 4.69 -0.93 13.56
N THR A 74 5.00 0.35 13.43
CA THR A 74 6.37 0.85 13.52
C THR A 74 6.43 2.17 14.31
N TYR A 75 7.61 2.46 14.85
CA TYR A 75 7.89 3.77 15.42
C TYR A 75 8.13 4.76 14.29
N LEU A 76 7.70 6.00 14.49
CA LEU A 76 8.10 7.10 13.60
C LEU A 76 9.62 7.24 13.68
N ALA A 77 10.31 6.85 12.61
CA ALA A 77 11.72 7.09 12.47
C ALA A 77 11.90 8.53 11.96
N SER A 78 12.73 9.31 12.67
CA SER A 78 13.20 10.59 12.13
C SER A 78 13.84 10.35 10.77
N ARG A 79 13.49 11.19 9.81
CA ARG A 79 13.99 11.11 8.44
C ARG A 79 14.56 12.48 8.09
N ASP A 80 15.73 12.49 7.46
CA ASP A 80 16.30 13.72 6.93
C ASP A 80 15.38 14.29 5.83
N GLU A 81 15.20 15.62 5.83
CA GLU A 81 14.40 16.31 4.83
C GLU A 81 14.97 16.06 3.42
N GLY A 82 14.10 15.66 2.49
CA GLY A 82 14.47 15.47 1.08
C GLY A 82 13.74 14.34 0.35
N VAL A 83 14.30 13.95 -0.81
CA VAL A 83 13.68 13.04 -1.80
C VAL A 83 13.76 11.55 -1.40
N ALA A 84 14.53 11.21 -0.36
CA ALA A 84 14.88 9.83 -0.05
C ALA A 84 13.72 9.01 0.54
N LYS A 85 12.93 8.30 -0.29
CA LYS A 85 11.72 7.54 0.08
C LYS A 85 11.76 6.90 1.50
N PRO A 86 10.62 6.88 2.23
CA PRO A 86 10.54 6.18 3.51
C PRO A 86 10.99 4.73 3.38
N ARG A 87 11.64 4.18 4.42
CA ARG A 87 12.14 2.77 4.38
C ARG A 87 11.02 1.74 4.19
N TYR A 88 9.81 2.04 4.65
CA TYR A 88 8.61 1.22 4.41
C TYR A 88 7.87 1.59 3.11
N GLY A 89 8.45 2.46 2.28
CA GLY A 89 7.85 2.94 1.03
C GLY A 89 7.55 1.81 0.05
N ALA A 90 8.44 0.82 -0.07
CA ALA A 90 8.21 -0.34 -0.94
C ALA A 90 6.96 -1.14 -0.54
N LEU A 91 6.61 -1.20 0.76
CA LEU A 91 5.40 -1.87 1.23
C LEU A 91 4.12 -1.11 0.84
N LEU A 92 4.16 0.22 0.96
CA LEU A 92 3.06 1.07 0.52
C LEU A 92 2.89 1.01 -1.00
N GLU A 93 3.99 1.11 -1.75
CA GLU A 93 3.98 1.00 -3.21
C GLU A 93 3.50 -0.39 -3.66
N SER A 94 3.85 -1.47 -2.94
CA SER A 94 3.31 -2.81 -3.23
C SER A 94 1.81 -2.94 -2.96
N ALA A 95 1.30 -2.24 -1.94
CA ALA A 95 -0.13 -2.24 -1.63
C ALA A 95 -0.94 -1.37 -2.62
N LEU A 96 -0.35 -0.28 -3.12
CA LEU A 96 -0.97 0.63 -4.08
C LEU A 96 -0.80 0.17 -5.55
N GLY A 97 0.13 -0.74 -5.82
CA GLY A 97 0.39 -1.31 -7.15
C GLY A 97 1.42 -0.54 -7.99
N GLU A 98 1.73 0.70 -7.63
CA GLU A 98 2.67 1.55 -8.36
C GLU A 98 3.55 2.39 -7.44
N SER A 99 4.69 2.84 -7.97
CA SER A 99 5.57 3.76 -7.26
C SER A 99 4.95 5.15 -7.21
N ALA A 100 5.12 5.86 -6.08
CA ALA A 100 4.63 7.24 -5.97
C ALA A 100 5.33 8.14 -6.99
N VAL A 101 4.53 8.91 -7.74
CA VAL A 101 5.02 9.90 -8.71
C VAL A 101 4.99 11.28 -8.05
N VAL A 102 6.13 11.96 -8.03
CA VAL A 102 6.21 13.35 -7.60
C VAL A 102 5.87 14.23 -8.79
N SER A 103 4.80 15.02 -8.69
CA SER A 103 4.44 15.97 -9.75
C SER A 103 5.49 17.07 -9.83
N ALA A 104 6.08 17.26 -11.01
CA ALA A 104 7.05 18.34 -11.27
C ALA A 104 6.39 19.73 -11.30
N GLY A 105 5.06 19.78 -11.44
CA GLY A 105 4.32 20.99 -11.73
C GLY A 105 3.99 21.87 -10.55
N GLY A 106 4.09 21.35 -9.33
CA GLY A 106 3.57 22.03 -8.15
C GLY A 106 2.04 22.20 -8.20
N MET A 107 1.43 22.20 -7.01
CA MET A 107 0.02 22.46 -6.86
C MET A 107 -0.18 23.94 -6.55
N ALA A 108 -0.94 24.64 -7.38
CA ALA A 108 -1.18 26.08 -7.26
C ALA A 108 -2.18 26.38 -6.13
N SER A 109 -3.24 25.59 -6.01
CA SER A 109 -4.25 25.73 -4.97
C SER A 109 -5.05 24.45 -4.74
N VAL A 110 -5.62 24.32 -3.54
CA VAL A 110 -6.61 23.29 -3.18
C VAL A 110 -7.84 23.98 -2.63
N ASN A 111 -9.00 23.68 -3.20
CA ASN A 111 -10.29 24.10 -2.69
C ASN A 111 -11.22 22.88 -2.58
N GLY A 112 -11.22 22.27 -1.40
CA GLY A 112 -11.99 21.04 -1.14
C GLY A 112 -11.53 19.90 -2.04
N LEU A 113 -12.42 19.44 -2.93
CA LEU A 113 -12.15 18.36 -3.88
C LEU A 113 -11.53 18.84 -5.21
N VAL A 114 -11.35 20.16 -5.38
CA VAL A 114 -10.78 20.74 -6.59
C VAL A 114 -9.33 21.13 -6.33
N MET A 115 -8.42 20.59 -7.14
CA MET A 115 -6.99 20.91 -7.12
C MET A 115 -6.61 21.61 -8.41
N GLN A 116 -5.86 22.71 -8.31
CA GLN A 116 -5.33 23.42 -9.46
C GLN A 116 -3.82 23.19 -9.54
N PHE A 117 -3.34 22.74 -10.68
CA PHE A 117 -1.91 22.51 -10.95
C PHE A 117 -1.35 23.62 -11.84
N GLN A 118 -0.07 23.99 -11.63
CA GLN A 118 0.56 25.04 -12.44
C GLN A 118 1.04 24.53 -13.81
N THR A 119 1.30 23.23 -13.93
CA THR A 119 1.60 22.54 -15.19
C THR A 119 0.71 21.30 -15.37
N GLN A 120 0.81 20.62 -16.52
CA GLN A 120 0.11 19.35 -16.75
C GLN A 120 0.46 18.34 -15.64
N HIS A 121 -0.57 17.83 -14.95
CA HIS A 121 -0.43 17.05 -13.73
C HIS A 121 -0.15 15.56 -13.96
N GLY A 122 -0.44 15.02 -15.14
CA GLY A 122 -0.16 13.62 -15.50
C GLY A 122 -0.96 12.57 -14.71
N LEU A 123 -2.01 13.00 -14.00
CA LEU A 123 -2.89 12.12 -13.21
C LEU A 123 -3.93 11.46 -14.11
N SER A 124 -4.22 10.18 -13.84
CA SER A 124 -5.37 9.45 -14.40
C SER A 124 -6.42 9.20 -13.31
N GLU A 125 -7.64 8.85 -13.74
CA GLU A 125 -8.69 8.43 -12.81
C GLU A 125 -8.22 7.24 -11.95
N GLY A 126 -8.56 7.27 -10.65
CA GLY A 126 -8.15 6.24 -9.69
C GLY A 126 -6.83 6.51 -8.96
N MET A 127 -6.08 7.56 -9.32
CA MET A 127 -4.88 7.96 -8.58
C MET A 127 -5.24 8.76 -7.32
N ALA A 128 -4.59 8.44 -6.20
CA ALA A 128 -4.67 9.22 -4.98
C ALA A 128 -3.60 10.34 -5.00
N VAL A 129 -3.95 11.52 -4.52
CA VAL A 129 -3.03 12.68 -4.43
C VAL A 129 -2.86 13.05 -2.96
N THR A 130 -1.62 13.32 -2.57
CA THR A 130 -1.28 13.91 -1.27
C THR A 130 -0.46 15.16 -1.49
N ALA A 131 -0.72 16.19 -0.69
CA ALA A 131 0.07 17.40 -0.62
C ALA A 131 0.49 17.61 0.83
N GLY A 132 1.78 17.88 1.04
CA GLY A 132 2.39 18.12 2.33
C GLY A 132 3.44 19.21 2.22
#